data_AF-A0A2N2M400-F1
#
_entry.id   AF-A0A2N2M400-F1
#
_cell.length_a   1.000
_cell.length_b   1.000
_cell.length_c   1.000
_cell.angle_alpha   90.00
_cell.angle_beta   90.00
_cell.angle_gamma   90.00
#
_symmetry.space_group_name_H-M   'P 1'
#
loop_
_entity.id
_entity.type
_entity.pdbx_description
1 polymer ?
#
loop_
_entity_poly.entity_id
_entity_poly.type
_entity_poly.pdbx_seq_one_letter_code
_entity_poly.pdbx_strand_id
1 'polypeptide(L)' 'MSSIATDKGILHYEVIGRGRPVIFLHGWLGSWQLWQQTMANMAGSFRTYALDFWGFGESDRKLAS' A
#
# COMPACT_ATOMS: atom_id res chain seq x y z
N MET A 1 5.71 -4.17 7.51
CA MET A 1 4.52 -4.99 7.24
C MET A 1 3.36 -4.44 8.05
N SER A 2 2.76 -3.37 7.54
CA SER A 2 1.51 -2.85 8.10
C SER A 2 0.35 -3.48 7.34
N SER A 3 -0.69 -3.90 8.04
CA SER A 3 -1.85 -4.51 7.43
C SER A 3 -3.13 -4.11 8.15
N ILE A 4 -4.23 -4.09 7.42
CA ILE A 4 -5.56 -3.80 7.95
C ILE A 4 -6.49 -4.97 7.66
N ALA A 5 -7.17 -5.46 8.70
CA ALA A 5 -8.21 -6.45 8.57
C ALA A 5 -9.50 -5.77 8.11
N THR A 6 -10.13 -6.33 7.07
CA THR A 6 -11.41 -5.89 6.52
C THR A 6 -12.37 -7.07 6.45
N ASP A 7 -13.64 -6.80 6.17
CA ASP A 7 -14.64 -7.83 5.88
C ASP A 7 -14.28 -8.69 4.65
N LYS A 8 -13.42 -8.18 3.75
CA LYS A 8 -12.96 -8.88 2.54
C LYS A 8 -11.65 -9.65 2.69
N GLY A 9 -10.98 -9.54 3.83
CA GLY A 9 -9.67 -10.14 4.08
C GLY A 9 -8.64 -9.13 4.60
N ILE A 10 -7.37 -9.51 4.56
CA ILE A 10 -6.25 -8.68 5.01
C ILE A 10 -5.71 -7.84 3.85
N LEU A 11 -5.69 -6.52 4.01
CA LEU A 11 -5.10 -5.60 3.05
C LEU A 11 -3.73 -5.13 3.56
N HIS A 12 -2.69 -5.31 2.76
CA HIS A 12 -1.35 -4.82 3.04
C HIS A 12 -1.19 -3.37 2.57
N TYR A 13 -0.51 -2.59 3.40
CA TYR A 13 -0.10 -1.25 3.05
C TYR A 13 1.23 -0.90 3.72
N GLU A 14 1.98 0.02 3.11
CA GLU A 14 3.15 0.61 3.72
C GLU A 14 2.98 2.12 3.87
N VAL A 15 3.57 2.66 4.93
CA VAL A 15 3.46 4.08 5.27
C VAL A 15 4.82 4.65 5.67
N ILE A 16 5.18 5.79 5.06
CA ILE A 16 6.45 6.47 5.36
C ILE A 16 6.20 7.98 5.45
N GLY A 17 6.94 8.66 6.33
CA GLY A 17 6.90 10.11 6.44
C GLY A 17 5.76 10.67 7.29
N ARG A 18 5.63 12.00 7.26
CA ARG A 18 4.66 12.79 8.04
C ARG A 18 4.20 13.99 7.21
N GLY A 19 3.04 14.55 7.54
CA GLY A 19 2.46 15.68 6.81
C GLY A 19 1.19 15.30 6.05
N ARG A 20 0.92 15.99 4.94
CA ARG A 20 -0.31 15.79 4.16
C ARG A 20 -0.33 14.37 3.56
N PRO A 21 -1.44 13.62 3.67
CA PRO A 21 -1.49 12.25 3.20
C PRO A 21 -1.48 12.18 1.66
N VAL A 22 -0.73 11.23 1.11
CA VAL A 22 -0.70 10.89 -0.33
C VAL A 22 -0.79 9.38 -0.46
N ILE A 23 -1.74 8.90 -1.27
CA ILE A 23 -1.99 7.47 -1.49
C ILE A 23 -1.51 7.08 -2.89
N PHE A 24 -0.66 6.07 -2.97
CA PHE A 24 -0.16 5.46 -4.19
C PHE A 24 -0.92 4.17 -4.47
N LEU A 25 -1.43 4.06 -5.69
CA LEU A 25 -2.20 2.94 -6.18
C LEU A 25 -1.42 2.33 -7.35
N HIS A 26 -1.07 1.05 -7.26
CA HIS A 26 -0.35 0.38 -8.35
C HIS A 26 -1.31 0.00 -9.49
N GLY A 27 -0.75 -0.35 -10.65
CA GLY A 27 -1.50 -0.88 -11.80
C GLY A 27 -1.57 -2.40 -11.81
N TRP A 28 -2.13 -2.97 -12.88
CA TRP A 28 -2.16 -4.42 -13.13
C TRP A 28 -0.73 -5.01 -13.12
N LEU A 29 -0.54 -6.17 -12.46
CA LEU A 29 0.75 -6.84 -12.21
C LEU A 29 1.75 -6.06 -11.32
N GLY A 30 1.32 -4.96 -10.70
CA GLY A 30 2.13 -4.21 -9.75
C GLY A 30 1.95 -4.62 -8.30
N SER A 31 2.73 -3.98 -7.43
CA SER A 31 2.64 -4.03 -5.97
C SER A 31 3.11 -2.69 -5.40
N TRP A 32 2.97 -2.50 -4.08
CA TRP A 32 3.45 -1.33 -3.36
C TRP A 32 4.94 -1.05 -3.59
N GLN A 33 5.73 -2.09 -3.88
CA GLN A 33 7.18 -1.99 -4.07
C GLN A 33 7.58 -1.04 -5.20
N LEU A 34 6.72 -0.88 -6.22
CA LEU A 34 6.92 0.09 -7.31
C LEU A 34 7.08 1.53 -6.80
N TRP A 35 6.50 1.84 -5.65
CA TRP A 35 6.46 3.19 -5.11
C TRP A 35 7.54 3.48 -4.07
N GLN A 36 8.36 2.49 -3.67
CA GLN A 36 9.34 2.66 -2.59
C GLN A 36 10.22 3.90 -2.73
N GLN A 37 10.84 4.08 -3.91
CA GLN A 37 11.73 5.22 -4.15
C GLN A 37 10.96 6.55 -4.12
N THR A 38 9.77 6.60 -4.74
CA THR A 38 8.92 7.78 -4.77
C THR A 38 8.43 8.16 -3.38
N MET A 39 8.02 7.17 -2.60
CA MET A 39 7.59 7.35 -1.21
C MET A 39 8.72 7.90 -0.34
N ALA A 40 9.93 7.34 -0.47
CA ALA A 40 11.10 7.81 0.27
C ALA A 40 11.45 9.27 -0.06
N ASN A 41 11.41 9.63 -1.35
CA ASN A 41 11.68 10.99 -1.80
C ASN A 41 10.62 12.01 -1.29
N MET A 42 9.37 11.58 -1.11
CA MET A 42 8.27 12.43 -0.66
C MET A 42 8.05 12.44 0.86
N ALA A 43 8.66 11.50 1.59
CA ALA A 43 8.43 11.30 3.03
C ALA A 43 8.80 12.51 3.91
N GLY A 44 9.65 13.41 3.42
CA GLY A 44 10.05 14.62 4.14
C GLY A 44 8.94 15.68 4.25
N SER A 45 7.92 15.63 3.38
CA SER A 45 6.83 16.61 3.35
C SER A 45 5.43 16.00 3.35
N PHE A 46 5.33 14.73 2.99
CA PHE A 46 4.07 14.00 2.88
C PHE A 46 4.10 12.73 3.73
N ARG A 47 2.93 12.36 4.24
CA ARG A 47 2.70 11.03 4.77
C ARG A 47 2.27 10.14 3.61
N THR A 48 3.20 9.35 3.08
CA THR A 48 2.99 8.53 1.89
C THR A 48 2.45 7.17 2.29
N TYR A 49 1.46 6.67 1.53
CA TYR A 49 0.86 5.35 1.72
C TYR A 49 0.89 4.61 0.38
N ALA A 50 1.36 3.37 0.36
CA ALA A 50 1.21 2.50 -0.80
C ALA A 50 0.46 1.23 -0.39
N LEU A 51 -0.54 0.86 -1.19
CA LEU A 51 -1.42 -0.26 -0.93
C LEU A 51 -1.11 -1.38 -1.92
N ASP A 52 -1.19 -2.63 -1.47
CA ASP A 52 -1.33 -3.77 -2.37
C ASP A 52 -2.81 -4.05 -2.61
N PHE A 53 -3.22 -4.15 -3.87
CA PHE A 53 -4.58 -4.55 -4.20
C PHE A 53 -4.83 -6.01 -3.86
N TRP A 54 -6.10 -6.36 -3.66
CA TRP A 54 -6.52 -7.75 -3.46
C TRP A 54 -6.00 -8.67 -4.57
N GLY A 55 -5.41 -9.80 -4.20
CA GLY A 55 -4.75 -10.71 -5.15
C GLY A 55 -3.31 -10.34 -5.52
N PHE A 56 -2.79 -9.19 -5.08
CA PHE A 56 -1.43 -8.72 -5.37
C PHE A 56 -0.59 -8.56 -4.10
N GLY A 57 0.74 -8.61 -4.27
CA GLY A 57 1.71 -8.37 -3.20
C GLY A 57 1.47 -9.23 -1.96
N GLU A 58 1.39 -8.57 -0.81
CA GLU A 58 1.15 -9.18 0.51
C GLU A 58 -0.32 -9.08 0.96
N SER A 59 -1.19 -8.48 0.14
CA SER A 59 -2.64 -8.49 0.39
C SER A 59 -3.24 -9.87 0.14
N ASP A 60 -4.34 -10.16 0.84
CA ASP A 60 -5.00 -11.46 0.76
C ASP A 60 -5.37 -11.80 -0.69
N ARG A 61 -5.11 -13.06 -1.06
CA ARG A 61 -5.33 -13.59 -2.41
C ARG A 61 -6.70 -14.24 -2.57
N LYS A 62 -7.41 -14.50 -1.47
CA LYS A 62 -8.77 -15.00 -1.51
C LYS A 62 -9.73 -13.88 -1.13
N LEU A 63 -10.59 -13.49 -2.08
CA LEU A 63 -11.91 -13.01 -1.70
C LEU A 63 -12.55 -14.18 -0.94
N ALA A 64 -12.75 -14.05 0.37
CA ALA A 64 -13.47 -15.06 1.13
C ALA A 64 -14.80 -15.32 0.41
N SER A 65 -14.94 -16.55 -0.11
CA SER A 65 -16.15 -17.07 -0.76
C SER A 65 -17.19 -17.41 0.28
#